data_AF-A0A662IR44-F1
#
_entry.id   AF-A0A662IR44-F1
#
_cell.length_a   1.000
_cell.length_b   1.000
_cell.length_c   1.000
_cell.angle_alpha   90.00
_cell.angle_beta   90.00
_cell.angle_gamma   90.00
#
_symmetry.space_group_name_H-M   'P 1'
#
loop_
_entity.id
_entity.type
_entity.pdbx_description
1 polymer ?
#
loop_
_entity_poly.entity_id
_entity_poly.type
_entity_poly.pdbx_seq_one_letter_code
_entity_poly.pdbx_strand_id
1 'polypeptide(L)' 'MVVLIAKSLDEIKDYIDYAKCVIYRVYPDEIRIRVGRYGIRYKPKDDKDRDRILRWLEELKQVKVVIQVVNTIADEAFFS' A
#
# COMPACT_ATOMS: atom_id res chain seq x y z
N MET A 1 -7.74 -15.14 -4.42
CA MET A 1 -6.32 -15.18 -3.99
C MET A 1 -6.25 -14.69 -2.55
N VAL A 2 -5.71 -15.47 -1.61
CA VAL A 2 -5.65 -15.09 -0.18
C VAL A 2 -4.56 -14.02 0.01
N VAL A 3 -4.90 -12.93 0.71
CA VAL A 3 -3.96 -11.85 1.06
C VAL A 3 -3.48 -12.07 2.49
N LEU A 4 -2.16 -12.13 2.69
CA LEU A 4 -1.54 -12.20 4.01
C LEU A 4 -1.44 -10.79 4.58
N ILE A 5 -2.05 -10.57 5.76
CA ILE A 5 -2.08 -9.27 6.41
C ILE A 5 -0.88 -9.15 7.36
N ALA A 6 0.06 -8.27 7.03
CA ALA A 6 1.18 -7.93 7.91
C ALA A 6 0.69 -7.11 9.13
N LYS A 7 1.35 -7.29 10.27
CA LYS A 7 1.01 -6.61 11.53
C LYS A 7 1.67 -5.23 11.66
N SER A 8 2.79 -5.02 10.97
CA SER A 8 3.55 -3.77 11.00
C SER A 8 4.10 -3.41 9.62
N LEU A 9 4.40 -2.12 9.42
CA LEU A 9 5.04 -1.63 8.20
C LEU A 9 6.40 -2.30 7.96
N ASP A 10 7.14 -2.58 9.05
CA ASP A 10 8.44 -3.23 8.97
C ASP A 10 8.33 -4.67 8.46
N GLU A 11 7.29 -5.41 8.86
CA GLU A 11 7.05 -6.78 8.36
C GLU A 11 6.79 -6.84 6.84
N ILE A 12 6.20 -5.80 6.25
CA ILE A 12 5.92 -5.75 4.81
C ILE A 12 7.04 -5.06 4.02
N LYS A 13 7.97 -4.37 4.68
CA LYS A 13 9.00 -3.56 4.03
C LYS A 13 9.93 -4.40 3.15
N ASP A 14 10.37 -5.55 3.65
CA ASP A 14 11.19 -6.48 2.87
C ASP A 14 10.46 -6.90 1.58
N TYR A 15 9.17 -7.19 1.67
CA TYR A 15 8.37 -7.54 0.49
C TYR A 15 8.20 -6.36 -0.46
N ILE A 16 8.04 -5.14 0.07
CA ILE A 16 7.98 -3.92 -0.72
C ILE A 16 9.27 -3.75 -1.51
N ASP A 17 10.42 -3.98 -0.89
CA ASP A 17 11.74 -3.78 -1.52
C ASP A 17 11.95 -4.72 -2.71
N TYR A 18 11.55 -5.99 -2.60
CA TYR A 18 11.66 -6.95 -3.72
C TYR A 18 10.52 -6.88 -4.73
N ALA A 19 9.39 -6.27 -4.39
CA ALA A 19 8.27 -6.21 -5.29
C ALA A 19 8.47 -5.21 -6.43
N LYS A 20 8.04 -5.63 -7.62
CA LYS A 20 7.99 -4.78 -8.82
C LYS A 20 6.84 -3.76 -8.79
N CYS A 21 5.78 -4.08 -8.05
CA CYS A 21 4.56 -3.28 -8.01
C CYS A 21 4.05 -3.15 -6.57
N VAL A 22 3.75 -1.92 -6.18
CA VAL A 22 3.10 -1.55 -4.92
C VAL A 22 1.78 -0.86 -5.26
N ILE A 23 0.69 -1.29 -4.65
CA ILE A 23 -0.63 -0.70 -4.83
C ILE A 23 -1.05 -0.14 -3.48
N TYR A 24 -1.51 1.10 -3.42
CA TYR A 24 -2.00 1.67 -2.18
C TYR A 24 -3.31 2.42 -2.36
N ARG A 25 -4.05 2.52 -1.26
CA ARG A 25 -5.29 3.27 -1.17
C ARG A 25 -5.32 4.06 0.12
N VAL A 26 -5.79 5.30 0.01
CA VAL A 26 -5.87 6.23 1.12
C VAL A 26 -7.33 6.34 1.56
N TYR A 27 -7.57 6.12 2.85
CA TYR A 27 -8.84 6.35 3.53
C TYR A 27 -8.67 7.49 4.54
N PRO A 28 -9.76 8.01 5.15
CA PRO A 28 -9.66 9.05 6.17
C PRO A 28 -8.77 8.65 7.35
N ASP A 29 -8.88 7.41 7.83
CA ASP A 29 -8.25 6.90 9.06
C ASP A 29 -7.13 5.86 8.82
N GLU A 30 -6.97 5.37 7.59
CA GLU A 30 -5.97 4.36 7.26
C GLU A 30 -5.41 4.48 5.84
N ILE A 31 -4.23 3.90 5.64
CA ILE A 31 -3.61 3.69 4.34
C ILE A 31 -3.50 2.19 4.16
N ARG A 32 -4.09 1.65 3.09
CA ARG A 32 -3.94 0.25 2.73
C ARG A 32 -2.84 0.13 1.69
N ILE A 33 -1.87 -0.74 1.93
CA ILE A 33 -0.78 -1.01 1.00
C ILE A 33 -0.81 -2.49 0.66
N ARG A 34 -0.67 -2.82 -0.63
CA ARG A 34 -0.68 -4.17 -1.16
C ARG A 34 0.52 -4.39 -2.06
N VAL A 35 1.12 -5.56 -1.91
CA VAL A 35 2.36 -5.95 -2.55
C VAL A 35 2.27 -7.44 -2.87
N GLY A 36 1.87 -7.75 -4.11
CA GLY A 36 1.59 -9.14 -4.51
C GLY A 36 0.55 -9.82 -3.61
N ARG A 37 0.99 -10.81 -2.82
CA ARG A 37 0.17 -11.57 -1.87
C ARG A 37 0.12 -10.98 -0.46
N TYR A 38 0.90 -9.94 -0.18
CA TYR A 38 0.95 -9.29 1.12
C TYR A 38 0.18 -7.97 1.11
N GLY A 39 -0.40 -7.63 2.25
CA GLY A 39 -1.01 -6.33 2.44
C GLY A 39 -0.93 -5.87 3.88
N ILE A 40 -1.04 -4.57 4.09
CA ILE A 40 -1.11 -3.96 5.42
C ILE A 40 -2.20 -2.89 5.46
N ARG A 41 -2.85 -2.79 6.61
CA ARG A 41 -3.66 -1.64 7.00
C ARG A 41 -2.83 -0.79 7.95
N TYR A 42 -2.28 0.30 7.43
CA TYR A 42 -1.53 1.25 8.23
C TYR A 42 -2.46 2.31 8.78
N LYS A 43 -2.48 2.51 10.09
CA LYS A 43 -3.23 3.59 10.75
C LYS A 43 -2.26 4.68 11.17
N PRO A 44 -2.22 5.82 10.46
CA PRO A 44 -1.36 6.93 10.85
C PRO A 44 -1.69 7.42 12.26
N LYS A 45 -0.67 7.80 13.03
CA LYS A 45 -0.87 8.34 14.39
C LYS A 45 -1.31 9.80 14.38
N ASP A 46 -0.85 10.55 13.38
CA ASP A 46 -1.11 11.96 13.16
C ASP A 46 -0.91 12.30 11.67
N ASP A 47 -1.21 13.55 11.28
CA ASP A 47 -1.07 14.01 9.90
C ASP A 47 0.39 14.00 9.41
N LYS A 48 1.37 14.22 10.30
CA LYS A 48 2.79 14.16 9.90
C LYS A 48 3.22 12.74 9.56
N ASP A 49 2.74 11.78 10.34
CA ASP A 49 2.99 10.36 10.10
C ASP A 49 2.29 9.88 8.81
N ARG A 50 1.08 10.37 8.56
CA ARG A 50 0.38 10.14 7.29
C ARG A 50 1.20 10.65 6.11
N ASP A 51 1.62 11.91 6.16
CA ASP A 51 2.41 12.55 5.10
C ASP A 51 3.75 11.85 4.89
N ARG A 52 4.40 11.39 5.96
CA ARG A 52 5.63 10.60 5.90
C ARG A 52 5.45 9.32 5.10
N ILE A 53 4.37 8.56 5.35
CA ILE A 53 4.11 7.32 4.61
C ILE A 53 3.73 7.60 3.16
N LEU A 54 2.93 8.64 2.90
CA LEU A 54 2.59 9.02 1.52
C LEU A 54 3.81 9.46 0.72
N ARG A 55 4.71 10.25 1.33
CA ARG A 55 5.97 10.64 0.69
C ARG A 55 6.85 9.42 0.41
N TRP A 56 6.96 8.49 1.35
CA TRP A 56 7.71 7.25 1.13
C TRP A 56 7.16 6.44 -0.05
N LEU A 57 5.83 6.32 -0.16
CA LEU A 57 5.19 5.65 -1.31
C LEU A 57 5.45 6.39 -2.63
N GLU A 58 5.55 7.72 -2.60
CA GLU A 58 5.91 8.53 -3.77
C GLU A 58 7.37 8.33 -4.18
N GLU A 59 8.30 8.28 -3.20
CA GLU A 59 9.72 8.03 -3.46
C GLU A 59 9.95 6.64 -4.08
N LEU A 60 9.16 5.63 -3.69
CA LEU A 60 9.20 4.31 -4.31
C LEU A 60 8.92 4.35 -5.82
N LYS A 61 8.17 5.33 -6.34
CA LYS A 61 7.92 5.46 -7.79
C LYS A 61 9.18 5.64 -8.62
N GLN A 62 10.26 6.11 -8.02
CA GLN A 62 11.55 6.28 -8.70
C GLN A 62 12.19 4.95 -9.10
N VAL A 63 11.87 3.87 -8.37
CA VAL A 63 12.51 2.56 -8.52
C VAL A 63 11.54 1.43 -8.87
N LYS A 64 10.24 1.64 -8.71
CA LYS A 64 9.21 0.62 -8.98
C LYS A 64 7.86 1.22 -9.36
N VAL A 65 6.97 0.36 -9.86
CA VAL A 65 5.60 0.77 -10.18
C VAL A 65 4.83 0.95 -8.87
N VAL A 66 4.31 2.15 -8.62
CA VAL A 66 3.45 2.43 -7.47
C VAL A 66 2.13 3.04 -7.95
N ILE A 67 1.02 2.40 -7.60
CA ILE A 67 -0.32 2.76 -8.07
C ILE A 67 -1.19 3.19 -6.89
N GLN A 68 -1.69 4.42 -6.94
CA GLN A 68 -2.75 4.87 -6.04
C GLN A 68 -4.11 4.52 -6.63
N VAL A 69 -4.90 3.74 -5.91
CA VAL A 69 -6.29 3.44 -6.29
C VAL A 69 -7.20 4.50 -5.71
N VAL A 70 -7.70 5.39 -6.58
CA VAL A 70 -8.52 6.56 -6.19
C VAL A 70 -10.03 6.34 -6.38
N ASN A 71 -10.43 5.42 -7.26
CA ASN A 71 -11.85 5.17 -7.59
C ASN A 71 -12.29 3.75 -7.23
N THR A 72 -13.48 3.64 -6.63
CA THR A 72 -14.24 2.39 -6.50
C THR A 72 -14.66 1.92 -7.89
N ILE A 73 -13.86 1.06 -8.48
CA ILE A 73 -14.46 -0.06 -9.19
C ILE A 73 -14.45 -1.20 -8.18
N ALA A 74 -15.60 -1.86 -8.01
CA ALA A 74 -15.68 -3.08 -7.21
C ALA A 74 -14.55 -4.02 -7.61
N ASP A 75 -13.98 -4.76 -6.65
CA ASP A 75 -12.88 -5.72 -6.86
C ASP A 75 -13.14 -6.72 -8.02
N GLU A 76 -14.38 -6.83 -8.51
CA GLU A 76 -14.77 -7.59 -9.70
C GLU A 76 -14.06 -7.16 -11.00
N ALA A 77 -13.61 -5.90 -11.14
CA ALA A 77 -12.89 -5.47 -12.34
C ALA A 77 -11.35 -5.62 -12.26
N PHE A 78 -10.82 -6.15 -11.15
CA PHE A 78 -9.38 -6.45 -11.06
C PHE A 78 -9.07 -7.90 -11.51
N PHE A 79 -10.08 -8.74 -11.73
CA PHE A 79 -9.94 -10.17 -12.04
C PHE A 79 -10.75 -10.68 -13.25
N SER A 80 -11.40 -9.81 -14.04
CA SER A 80 -11.95 -10.16 -15.35
C SER A 80 -10.93 -9.96 -16.47
#